data_AF-A0A7S1LRT1-F1
#
_entry.id   AF-A0A7S1LRT1-F1
#
_cell.length_a   1.000
_cell.length_b   1.000
_cell.length_c   1.000
_cell.angle_alpha   90.00
_cell.angle_beta   90.00
_cell.angle_gamma   90.00
#
_symmetry.space_group_name_H-M   'P 1'
#
loop_
_entity.id
_entity.type
_entity.pdbx_description
1 polymer ?
#
loop_
_entity_poly.entity_id
_entity_poly.type
_entity_poly.pdbx_seq_one_letter_code
_entity_poly.pdbx_strand_id
1 'polypeptide(L)'
;FPGFEDTRGSDYELVTGLSLDRAFAAASSVSAAVLLVPYAVLAEKRGQTFLELLHRLVWRFPKILDSVQSPDHSLHILVTKCTRCAQKHITGIKSGEFAREAWQHCQSALERANASSLDTTFLQRKCQMWRSIHALAGQGRIHVINLKDKMARKDLLKQYTAAGRARPSIGSSLNDPRLQKVFADV
;
A
#
# COMPACT_ATOMS: atom_id res chain seq x y z
N PHE A 1 1.31 10.39 -11.65
CA PHE A 1 0.15 9.57 -12.02
C PHE A 1 -1.09 10.25 -11.47
N PRO A 2 -2.09 10.57 -12.31
CA PRO A 2 -3.43 10.86 -11.81
C PRO A 2 -3.95 9.65 -11.00
N GLY A 3 -4.75 9.92 -9.97
CA GLY A 3 -5.24 8.89 -9.04
C GLY A 3 -6.31 8.00 -9.66
N PHE A 4 -6.51 6.80 -9.12
CA PHE A 4 -7.66 5.97 -9.49
C PHE A 4 -8.97 6.65 -9.09
N GLU A 5 -9.99 6.55 -9.95
CA GLU A 5 -11.31 7.17 -9.76
C GLU A 5 -11.20 8.68 -9.55
N ASP A 6 -10.44 9.36 -10.41
CA ASP A 6 -10.31 10.81 -10.40
C ASP A 6 -11.67 11.44 -10.72
N THR A 7 -12.30 12.05 -9.71
CA THR A 7 -13.68 12.59 -9.79
C THR A 7 -13.77 13.88 -10.61
N ARG A 8 -12.66 14.35 -11.20
CA ARG A 8 -12.61 15.54 -12.04
C ARG A 8 -13.27 15.38 -13.42
N GLY A 9 -13.68 14.16 -13.78
CA GLY A 9 -14.52 13.88 -14.96
C GLY A 9 -14.06 12.66 -15.77
N SER A 10 -14.91 12.21 -16.69
CA SER A 10 -14.66 11.04 -17.56
C SER A 10 -13.38 11.16 -18.38
N ASP A 11 -13.02 12.37 -18.79
CA ASP A 11 -11.82 12.62 -19.58
C ASP A 11 -10.54 12.40 -18.76
N TYR A 12 -10.56 12.77 -17.47
CA TYR A 12 -9.44 12.51 -16.56
C TYR A 12 -9.28 11.01 -16.27
N GLU A 13 -10.39 10.30 -16.12
CA GLU A 13 -10.38 8.84 -15.96
C GLU A 13 -9.80 8.15 -17.19
N LEU A 14 -10.23 8.56 -18.39
CA LEU A 14 -9.73 8.03 -19.65
C LEU A 14 -8.22 8.30 -19.82
N VAL A 15 -7.77 9.52 -19.53
CA VAL A 15 -6.34 9.86 -19.56
C VAL A 15 -5.54 9.07 -18.53
N THR A 16 -6.11 8.81 -17.35
CA THR A 16 -5.49 7.98 -16.31
C THR A 16 -5.34 6.54 -16.78
N GLY A 17 -6.40 5.96 -17.34
CA GLY A 17 -6.39 4.63 -17.93
C GLY A 17 -5.34 4.50 -19.03
N LEU A 18 -5.35 5.41 -20.01
CA LEU A 18 -4.36 5.43 -21.10
C LEU A 18 -2.93 5.60 -20.60
N SER A 19 -2.72 6.41 -19.56
CA SER A 19 -1.39 6.60 -18.96
C SER A 19 -0.88 5.33 -18.29
N LEU A 20 -1.76 4.59 -17.61
CA LEU A 20 -1.43 3.29 -17.03
C LEU A 20 -1.16 2.26 -18.12
N ASP A 21 -2.00 2.18 -19.14
CA ASP A 21 -1.83 1.23 -20.25
C ASP A 21 -0.53 1.50 -21.01
N ARG A 22 -0.18 2.77 -21.24
CA ARG A 22 1.14 3.15 -21.80
C ARG A 22 2.29 2.79 -20.87
N ALA A 23 2.15 2.99 -19.56
CA ALA A 23 3.18 2.61 -18.59
C ALA A 23 3.38 1.09 -18.56
N PHE A 24 2.31 0.31 -18.65
CA PHE A 24 2.37 -1.14 -18.75
C PHE A 24 2.93 -1.60 -20.10
N ALA A 25 2.52 -1.00 -21.21
CA ALA A 25 3.05 -1.33 -22.54
C ALA A 25 4.55 -0.99 -22.67
N ALA A 26 5.00 0.07 -22.01
CA ALA A 26 6.42 0.43 -21.95
C ALA A 26 7.23 -0.48 -21.01
N ALA A 27 6.59 -1.22 -20.11
CA ALA A 27 7.23 -2.17 -19.22
C ALA A 27 7.18 -3.58 -19.84
N SER A 28 8.33 -4.24 -20.00
CA SER A 28 8.37 -5.63 -20.47
C SER A 28 7.70 -6.61 -19.49
N SER A 29 7.72 -6.29 -18.20
CA SER A 29 7.03 -7.00 -17.13
C SER A 29 6.94 -6.11 -15.88
N VAL A 30 5.93 -6.36 -15.04
CA VAL A 30 5.76 -5.69 -13.75
C VAL A 30 6.08 -6.69 -12.64
N SER A 31 7.24 -6.54 -12.02
CA SER A 31 7.71 -7.41 -10.93
C SER A 31 7.12 -7.02 -9.56
N ALA A 32 6.76 -5.74 -9.38
CA ALA A 32 6.23 -5.27 -8.11
C ALA A 32 5.27 -4.10 -8.28
N ALA A 33 4.29 -4.03 -7.37
CA ALA A 33 3.43 -2.88 -7.19
C ALA A 33 3.72 -2.26 -5.81
N VAL A 34 3.83 -0.93 -5.76
CA VAL A 34 4.03 -0.22 -4.49
C VAL A 34 2.80 0.65 -4.21
N LEU A 35 2.06 0.29 -3.17
CA LEU A 35 0.96 1.08 -2.66
C LEU A 35 1.50 2.12 -1.68
N LEU A 36 1.52 3.38 -2.12
CA LEU A 36 1.96 4.51 -1.32
C LEU A 36 0.81 5.02 -0.45
N VAL A 37 1.01 5.06 0.87
CA VAL A 37 -0.04 5.43 1.83
C VAL A 37 0.51 6.44 2.84
N PRO A 38 -0.10 7.61 3.03
CA PRO A 38 0.21 8.48 4.17
C PRO A 38 -0.19 7.81 5.48
N TYR A 39 0.60 7.97 6.54
CA TYR A 39 0.25 7.43 7.86
C TYR A 39 -1.15 7.84 8.33
N ALA A 40 -1.56 9.09 8.07
CA ALA A 40 -2.88 9.59 8.42
C ALA A 40 -4.02 8.72 7.85
N VAL A 41 -3.86 8.17 6.65
CA VAL A 41 -4.84 7.30 5.98
C VAL A 41 -4.97 5.93 6.66
N LEU A 42 -3.89 5.43 7.28
CA LEU A 42 -3.93 4.22 8.10
C LEU A 42 -4.55 4.48 9.48
N ALA A 43 -4.23 5.63 10.07
CA ALA A 43 -4.69 6.00 11.41
C ALA A 43 -6.17 6.43 11.43
N GLU A 44 -6.66 7.05 10.36
CA GLU A 44 -8.03 7.54 10.25
C GLU A 44 -9.04 6.39 10.18
N LYS A 45 -10.16 6.52 10.91
CA LYS A 45 -11.32 5.60 10.83
C LYS A 45 -10.95 4.11 10.86
N ARG A 46 -9.93 3.74 11.65
CA ARG A 46 -9.41 2.36 11.76
C ARG A 46 -8.98 1.78 10.39
N GLY A 47 -8.37 2.61 9.54
CA GLY A 47 -7.86 2.21 8.23
C GLY A 47 -8.93 1.98 7.17
N GLN A 48 -10.15 2.48 7.36
CA GLN A 48 -11.22 2.32 6.37
C GLN A 48 -10.84 2.91 5.00
N THR A 49 -10.29 4.13 4.99
CA THR A 49 -9.79 4.78 3.77
C THR A 49 -8.69 3.97 3.09
N PHE A 50 -7.80 3.35 3.88
CA PHE A 50 -6.78 2.44 3.36
C PHE A 50 -7.37 1.18 2.71
N LEU A 51 -8.40 0.59 3.32
CA LEU A 51 -9.09 -0.57 2.74
C LEU A 51 -9.84 -0.23 1.45
N GLU A 52 -10.41 0.97 1.35
CA GLU A 52 -11.04 1.45 0.12
C GLU A 52 -10.02 1.58 -1.01
N LEU A 53 -8.84 2.16 -0.73
CA LEU A 53 -7.73 2.22 -1.67
C LEU A 53 -7.27 0.82 -2.09
N LEU A 54 -7.14 -0.11 -1.15
CA LEU A 54 -6.75 -1.48 -1.44
C LEU A 54 -7.82 -2.21 -2.25
N HIS A 55 -9.10 -2.01 -1.95
CA HIS A 55 -10.21 -2.59 -2.69
C HIS A 55 -10.22 -2.13 -4.15
N ARG A 56 -9.99 -0.83 -4.41
CA ARG A 56 -9.85 -0.30 -5.77
C ARG A 56 -8.69 -0.94 -6.52
N LEU A 57 -7.55 -1.11 -5.83
CA LEU A 57 -6.38 -1.77 -6.40
C LEU A 57 -6.68 -3.23 -6.75
N VAL A 58 -7.37 -3.97 -5.88
CA VAL A 58 -7.80 -5.35 -6.14
C VAL A 58 -8.80 -5.41 -7.28
N TRP A 59 -9.77 -4.49 -7.34
CA TRP A 59 -10.74 -4.46 -8.42
C TRP A 59 -10.06 -4.29 -9.78
N ARG A 60 -9.03 -3.44 -9.87
CA ARG A 60 -8.25 -3.23 -11.10
C ARG A 60 -7.25 -4.36 -11.38
N PHE A 61 -6.68 -4.95 -10.33
CA PHE A 61 -5.71 -6.04 -10.40
C PHE A 61 -6.12 -7.20 -9.47
N PRO A 62 -7.09 -8.05 -9.88
CA PRO A 62 -7.71 -9.05 -8.98
C PRO A 62 -6.75 -10.00 -8.28
N LYS A 63 -5.62 -10.30 -8.92
CA LYS A 63 -4.62 -11.24 -8.42
C LYS A 63 -3.50 -10.58 -7.61
N ILE A 64 -3.58 -9.27 -7.35
CA ILE A 64 -2.50 -8.52 -6.68
C ILE A 64 -2.32 -8.90 -5.21
N LEU A 65 -3.34 -9.50 -4.59
CA LEU A 65 -3.25 -10.05 -3.24
C LEU A 65 -2.92 -11.54 -3.21
N ASP A 66 -3.09 -12.26 -4.32
CA ASP A 66 -2.67 -13.66 -4.47
C ASP A 66 -1.13 -13.76 -4.50
N SER A 67 -0.50 -12.65 -4.89
CA SER A 67 0.93 -12.34 -4.84
C SER A 67 1.57 -12.49 -3.44
N VAL A 68 0.79 -12.65 -2.37
CA VAL A 68 1.29 -13.06 -1.05
C VAL A 68 2.00 -14.42 -1.14
N GLN A 69 1.70 -15.27 -2.12
CA GLN A 69 2.35 -16.58 -2.29
C GLN A 69 3.47 -16.62 -3.33
N SER A 70 3.62 -15.60 -4.18
CA SER A 70 4.66 -15.58 -5.22
C SER A 70 5.78 -14.58 -4.89
N PRO A 71 7.06 -14.98 -5.00
CA PRO A 71 8.19 -14.07 -4.83
C PRO A 71 8.40 -13.10 -6.01
N ASP A 72 7.83 -13.42 -7.18
CA ASP A 72 8.11 -12.74 -8.46
C ASP A 72 7.13 -11.62 -8.80
N HIS A 73 5.95 -11.63 -8.18
CA HIS A 73 4.98 -10.55 -8.23
C HIS A 73 4.64 -10.13 -6.80
N SER A 74 5.15 -9.00 -6.34
CA SER A 74 4.98 -8.57 -4.95
C SER A 74 4.28 -7.23 -4.83
N LEU A 75 3.19 -7.20 -4.05
CA LEU A 75 2.64 -5.97 -3.50
C LEU A 75 3.49 -5.52 -2.30
N HIS A 76 3.94 -4.28 -2.33
CA HIS A 76 4.59 -3.60 -1.21
C HIS A 76 3.72 -2.44 -0.75
N ILE A 77 3.69 -2.19 0.57
CA ILE A 77 3.02 -1.01 1.14
C ILE A 77 4.10 -0.08 1.65
N LEU A 78 4.11 1.16 1.15
CA LEU A 78 5.03 2.20 1.59
C LEU A 78 4.27 3.27 2.37
N VAL A 79 4.42 3.23 3.70
CA VAL A 79 3.82 4.20 4.62
C VAL A 79 4.73 5.42 4.75
N THR A 80 4.19 6.59 4.40
CA THR A 80 4.91 7.86 4.39
C THR A 80 4.34 8.85 5.41
N LYS A 81 4.97 10.03 5.54
CA LYS A 81 4.48 11.14 6.37
C LYS A 81 4.35 10.78 7.86
N CYS A 82 5.32 10.01 8.36
CA CYS A 82 5.34 9.52 9.74
C CYS A 82 6.10 10.44 10.71
N THR A 83 6.29 11.73 10.36
CA THR A 83 7.20 12.65 11.07
C THR A 83 6.86 12.88 12.53
N ARG A 84 5.60 12.72 12.93
CA ARG A 84 5.10 12.91 14.30
C ARG A 84 4.53 11.63 14.93
N CYS A 85 4.76 10.48 14.32
CA CYS A 85 4.23 9.21 14.82
C CYS A 85 5.06 8.69 15.97
N ALA A 86 4.41 8.22 17.04
CA ALA A 86 5.09 7.51 18.11
C ALA A 86 5.78 6.26 17.55
N GLN A 87 7.01 5.98 17.99
CA GLN A 87 7.80 4.84 17.53
C GLN A 87 7.04 3.51 17.69
N LYS A 88 6.25 3.37 18.76
CA LYS A 88 5.37 2.22 19.00
C LYS A 88 4.42 1.94 17.81
N HIS A 89 3.83 2.97 17.22
CA HIS A 89 2.91 2.82 16.08
C HIS A 89 3.67 2.41 14.82
N ILE A 90 4.87 2.95 14.61
CA ILE A 90 5.74 2.57 13.49
C ILE A 90 6.10 1.08 13.59
N THR A 91 6.49 0.63 14.79
CA THR A 91 6.80 -0.78 15.05
C THR A 91 5.57 -1.65 14.83
N GLY A 92 4.40 -1.28 15.36
CA GLY A 92 3.16 -2.03 15.21
C GLY A 92 2.67 -2.13 13.76
N ILE A 93 2.93 -1.12 12.92
CA ILE A 93 2.65 -1.18 11.47
C ILE A 93 3.62 -2.15 10.78
N LYS A 94 4.91 -2.07 11.08
CA LYS A 94 5.94 -2.93 10.46
C LYS A 94 5.76 -4.40 10.84
N SER A 95 5.43 -4.69 12.10
CA SER A 95 5.18 -6.04 12.60
C SER A 95 3.84 -6.60 12.13
N GLY A 96 2.93 -5.75 11.65
CA GLY A 96 1.58 -6.14 11.28
C GLY A 96 0.63 -6.28 12.47
N GLU A 97 1.04 -5.94 13.69
CA GLU A 97 0.18 -5.98 14.88
C GLU A 97 -1.12 -5.19 14.66
N PHE A 98 -1.03 -4.01 14.05
CA PHE A 98 -2.19 -3.21 13.67
C PHE A 98 -3.17 -3.98 12.76
N ALA A 99 -2.65 -4.65 11.74
CA ALA A 99 -3.48 -5.42 10.81
C ALA A 99 -4.09 -6.66 11.48
N ARG A 100 -3.35 -7.28 12.40
CA ARG A 100 -3.83 -8.42 13.21
C ARG A 100 -4.99 -8.02 14.10
N GLU A 101 -4.86 -6.92 14.84
CA GLU A 101 -5.92 -6.39 15.70
C GLU A 101 -7.18 -6.04 14.88
N ALA A 102 -7.00 -5.35 13.75
CA ALA A 102 -8.09 -5.02 12.84
C ALA A 102 -8.78 -6.27 12.26
N TRP A 103 -7.99 -7.30 11.91
CA TRP A 103 -8.51 -8.59 11.45
C TRP A 103 -9.34 -9.29 12.54
N GLN A 104 -8.83 -9.38 13.77
CA GLN A 104 -9.54 -10.00 14.89
C GLN A 104 -10.87 -9.29 15.18
N HIS A 105 -10.88 -7.95 15.21
CA HIS A 105 -12.11 -7.18 15.37
C HIS A 105 -13.10 -7.42 14.22
N CYS A 106 -12.62 -7.51 12.98
CA CYS A 106 -13.45 -7.84 11.82
C CYS A 106 -14.06 -9.24 11.96
N GLN A 107 -13.27 -10.22 12.40
CA GLN A 107 -13.70 -11.60 12.55
C GLN A 107 -14.79 -11.74 13.62
N SER A 108 -14.64 -11.10 14.78
CA SER A 108 -15.68 -11.09 15.81
C SER A 108 -16.96 -10.36 15.37
N ALA A 109 -16.85 -9.38 14.46
CA ALA A 109 -18.03 -8.75 13.87
C ALA A 109 -18.72 -9.68 12.85
N LEU A 110 -17.94 -10.41 12.06
CA LEU A 110 -18.42 -11.39 11.09
C LEU A 110 -19.16 -12.55 11.76
N GLU A 111 -18.62 -13.10 12.86
CA GLU A 111 -19.25 -14.17 13.63
C GLU A 111 -20.63 -13.74 14.18
N ARG A 112 -20.72 -12.52 14.72
CA ARG A 112 -22.00 -11.96 15.18
C ARG A 112 -23.00 -11.76 14.04
N ALA A 113 -22.55 -11.24 12.90
CA ALA A 113 -23.41 -11.02 11.74
C ALA A 113 -23.94 -12.32 11.13
N ASN A 114 -23.11 -13.37 11.08
CA ASN A 114 -23.50 -14.71 10.64
C ASN A 114 -24.57 -15.31 11.57
N ALA A 115 -24.44 -15.13 12.89
CA ALA A 115 -25.46 -15.57 13.85
C ALA A 115 -26.80 -14.84 13.66
N SER A 116 -26.79 -13.63 13.09
CA SER A 116 -27.99 -12.84 12.78
C SER A 116 -28.50 -12.98 11.34
N SER A 117 -27.94 -13.90 10.54
CA SER A 117 -28.32 -14.12 9.11
C SER A 117 -28.27 -12.86 8.22
N LEU A 118 -27.40 -11.90 8.54
CA LEU A 118 -27.21 -10.70 7.73
C LEU A 118 -26.31 -10.99 6.52
N ASP A 119 -26.39 -10.17 5.46
CA ASP A 119 -25.42 -10.22 4.36
C ASP A 119 -24.02 -9.89 4.88
N THR A 120 -23.11 -10.85 4.79
CA THR A 120 -21.75 -10.75 5.31
C THR A 120 -20.68 -10.55 4.24
N THR A 121 -21.07 -10.41 2.97
CA THR A 121 -20.14 -10.35 1.83
C THR A 121 -19.09 -9.24 1.99
N PHE A 122 -19.53 -8.05 2.42
CA PHE A 122 -18.64 -6.92 2.66
C PHE A 122 -17.66 -7.18 3.83
N LEU A 123 -18.16 -7.75 4.93
CA LEU A 123 -17.33 -8.06 6.10
C LEU A 123 -16.30 -9.15 5.79
N GLN A 124 -16.70 -10.19 5.04
CA GLN A 124 -15.79 -11.24 4.58
C GLN A 124 -14.63 -10.66 3.76
N ARG A 125 -14.94 -9.79 2.78
CA ARG A 125 -13.90 -9.10 1.98
C ARG A 125 -12.99 -8.25 2.86
N LYS A 126 -13.55 -7.51 3.82
CA LYS A 126 -12.78 -6.69 4.76
C LYS A 126 -11.81 -7.53 5.59
N CYS A 127 -12.26 -8.67 6.09
CA CYS A 127 -11.43 -9.58 6.87
C CYS A 127 -10.33 -10.22 6.00
N GLN A 128 -10.64 -10.59 4.75
CA GLN A 128 -9.65 -11.10 3.80
C GLN A 128 -8.55 -10.07 3.51
N MET A 129 -8.93 -8.81 3.26
CA MET A 129 -7.95 -7.73 3.05
C MET A 129 -7.02 -7.56 4.25
N TRP A 130 -7.56 -7.48 5.48
CA TRP A 130 -6.72 -7.36 6.69
C TRP A 130 -5.80 -8.55 6.90
N ARG A 131 -6.27 -9.77 6.62
CA ARG A 131 -5.46 -10.97 6.66
C ARG A 131 -4.30 -10.90 5.64
N SER A 132 -4.55 -10.45 4.42
CA SER A 132 -3.51 -10.25 3.41
C SER A 132 -2.50 -9.19 3.83
N ILE A 133 -2.95 -8.07 4.40
CA ILE A 133 -2.05 -7.02 4.92
C ILE A 133 -1.16 -7.57 6.04
N HIS A 134 -1.72 -8.34 6.97
CA HIS A 134 -0.94 -9.00 8.02
C HIS A 134 0.11 -9.95 7.45
N ALA A 135 -0.24 -10.73 6.42
CA ALA A 135 0.71 -11.61 5.75
C ALA A 135 1.84 -10.83 5.04
N LEU A 136 1.52 -9.71 4.38
CA LEU A 136 2.53 -8.82 3.78
C LEU A 136 3.49 -8.26 4.82
N ALA A 137 3.00 -7.92 6.02
CA ALA A 137 3.84 -7.46 7.13
C ALA A 137 4.82 -8.56 7.58
N GLY A 138 4.34 -9.80 7.75
CA GLY A 138 5.19 -10.96 8.10
C GLY A 138 6.27 -11.27 7.06
N GLN A 139 6.08 -10.86 5.80
CA GLN A 139 7.05 -10.98 4.72
C GLN A 139 7.99 -9.77 4.60
N GLY A 140 7.89 -8.78 5.50
CA GLY A 140 8.67 -7.55 5.43
C GLY A 140 8.32 -6.64 4.25
N ARG A 141 7.12 -6.78 3.67
CA ARG A 141 6.65 -6.00 2.51
C ARG A 141 5.93 -4.70 2.89
N ILE A 142 5.80 -4.40 4.19
CA ILE A 142 5.31 -3.13 4.70
C ILE A 142 6.49 -2.30 5.19
N HIS A 143 6.74 -1.19 4.50
CA HIS A 143 7.83 -0.28 4.81
C HIS A 143 7.26 1.01 5.36
N VAL A 144 7.83 1.51 6.46
CA VAL A 144 7.48 2.82 7.02
C VAL A 144 8.70 3.71 6.88
N ILE A 145 8.54 4.82 6.16
CA ILE A 145 9.61 5.75 5.86
C ILE A 145 9.23 7.19 6.22
N ASN A 146 10.15 7.86 6.91
CA ASN A 146 10.14 9.31 6.96
C ASN A 146 10.95 9.82 5.78
N LEU A 147 10.29 10.40 4.78
CA LEU A 147 10.99 10.89 3.60
C LEU A 147 11.90 12.09 3.89
N LYS A 148 11.79 12.76 5.05
CA LYS A 148 12.77 13.76 5.47
C LYS A 148 14.10 13.13 5.96
N ASP A 149 14.09 11.84 6.31
CA ASP A 149 15.26 11.11 6.76
C ASP A 149 16.09 10.57 5.57
N LYS A 150 17.21 11.23 5.29
CA LYS A 150 18.15 10.85 4.22
C LYS A 150 18.75 9.46 4.43
N MET A 151 19.00 9.03 5.67
CA MET A 151 19.60 7.73 5.97
C MET A 151 18.60 6.62 5.70
N ALA A 152 17.38 6.74 6.24
CA ALA A 152 16.31 5.77 6.01
C ALA A 152 16.00 5.58 4.51
N ARG A 153 16.05 6.65 3.71
CA ARG A 153 15.91 6.57 2.24
C ARG A 153 17.05 5.79 1.59
N LYS A 154 18.30 6.05 1.98
CA LYS A 154 19.46 5.33 1.45
C LYS A 154 19.45 3.86 1.84
N ASP A 155 19.05 3.53 3.05
CA ASP A 155 19.00 2.14 3.52
C ASP A 155 17.90 1.35 2.81
N LEU A 156 16.73 1.96 2.59
CA LEU A 156 15.67 1.36 1.78
C LEU A 156 16.18 1.12 0.34
N LEU A 157 16.76 2.14 -0.28
CA LEU A 157 17.36 2.02 -1.63
C LEU A 157 18.38 0.90 -1.72
N LYS A 158 19.28 0.79 -0.72
CA LYS A 158 20.28 -0.28 -0.63
C LYS A 158 19.63 -1.65 -0.55
N GLN A 159 18.57 -1.82 0.23
CA GLN A 159 17.84 -3.09 0.29
C GLN A 159 17.28 -3.48 -1.09
N TYR A 160 16.71 -2.52 -1.85
CA TYR A 160 16.18 -2.77 -3.19
C TYR A 160 17.26 -2.96 -4.26
N THR A 161 18.41 -2.27 -4.16
CA THR A 161 19.54 -2.44 -5.09
C THR A 161 20.34 -3.71 -4.83
N ALA A 162 20.61 -4.05 -3.56
CA ALA A 162 21.29 -5.28 -3.18
C ALA A 162 20.48 -6.53 -3.53
N ALA A 163 19.15 -6.43 -3.55
CA ALA A 163 18.27 -7.49 -4.03
C ALA A 163 18.30 -7.69 -5.57
N GLY A 164 19.09 -6.90 -6.32
CA GLY A 164 19.15 -6.94 -7.78
C GLY A 164 17.92 -6.34 -8.49
N ARG A 165 17.04 -5.62 -7.75
CA ARG A 165 15.70 -5.21 -8.22
C ARG A 165 15.60 -3.75 -8.67
N ALA A 166 16.65 -2.95 -8.57
CA ALA A 166 16.62 -1.51 -8.87
C ALA A 166 17.67 -1.11 -9.92
N ARG A 167 17.25 -0.38 -10.96
CA ARG A 167 18.17 0.23 -11.93
C ARG A 167 18.96 1.38 -11.27
N PRO A 168 20.23 1.61 -11.63
CA PRO A 168 21.08 2.67 -11.08
C PRO A 168 20.48 4.08 -11.15
N SER A 169 19.57 4.33 -12.12
CA SER A 169 18.94 5.63 -12.35
C SER A 169 17.96 6.09 -11.27
N ILE A 170 17.56 5.22 -10.33
CA ILE A 170 16.60 5.58 -9.26
C ILE A 170 17.25 6.49 -8.20
N GLY A 171 18.57 6.40 -8.01
CA GLY A 171 19.29 7.16 -6.98
C GLY A 171 19.26 8.68 -7.21
N SER A 172 19.23 9.13 -8.46
CA SER A 172 19.16 10.57 -8.79
C SER A 172 17.75 11.13 -8.59
N SER A 173 16.70 10.37 -8.90
CA SER A 173 15.31 10.80 -8.76
C SER A 173 14.89 11.03 -7.30
N LEU A 174 15.40 10.25 -6.34
CA LEU A 174 15.06 10.44 -4.91
C LEU A 174 15.69 11.70 -4.27
N ASN A 175 16.69 12.28 -4.95
CA ASN A 175 17.26 13.56 -4.56
C ASN A 175 16.56 14.75 -5.23
N ASP A 176 15.55 14.52 -6.07
CA ASP A 176 14.78 15.59 -6.70
C ASP A 176 14.05 16.42 -5.62
N PRO A 177 14.35 17.73 -5.49
CA PRO A 177 13.69 18.62 -4.53
C PRO A 177 12.17 18.68 -4.69
N ARG A 178 11.65 18.48 -5.91
CA ARG A 178 10.22 18.52 -6.21
C ARG A 178 9.50 17.31 -5.62
N LEU A 179 10.09 16.11 -5.74
CA LEU A 179 9.54 14.90 -5.13
C LEU A 179 9.62 14.97 -3.60
N GLN A 180 10.70 15.54 -3.05
CA GLN A 180 10.78 15.76 -1.61
C GLN A 180 9.68 16.68 -1.11
N LYS A 181 9.37 17.79 -1.81
CA LYS A 181 8.29 18.70 -1.42
C LYS A 181 6.91 18.02 -1.43
N VAL A 182 6.57 17.29 -2.50
CA VAL A 182 5.26 16.62 -2.66
C VAL A 182 5.03 15.53 -1.61
N PHE A 183 6.06 14.77 -1.28
CA PHE A 183 5.91 13.64 -0.35
C PHE A 183 6.27 13.97 1.11
N ALA A 184 6.91 15.10 1.39
CA ALA A 184 7.31 15.49 2.75
C ALA A 184 6.40 16.56 3.38
N ASP A 185 5.66 17.35 2.58
CA ASP A 185 4.78 18.41 3.06
C ASP A 185 3.33 18.17 2.59
N VAL A 186 2.53 17.51 3.45
CA VAL A 186 1.14 17.81 3.89
C VAL A 186 0.88 16.88 5.07
#